data_AF-A0A7J9YQM0-F1
#
_entry.id   AF-A0A7J9YQM0-F1
#
_cell.length_a   1.000
_cell.length_b   1.000
_cell.length_c   1.000
_cell.angle_alpha   90.00
_cell.angle_beta   90.00
_cell.angle_gamma   90.00
#
_symmetry.space_group_name_H-M   'P 1'
#
loop_
_entity.id
_entity.type
_entity.pdbx_description
1 polymer ?
#
loop_
_entity_poly.entity_id
_entity_poly.type
_entity_poly.pdbx_seq_one_letter_code
_entity_poly.pdbx_strand_id
1 'polypeptide(L)'
;MAGGLAPDPGSASADTASPPKRKVCAGQFDFATRCEVEPRTLGIGAKGRLAKIDWRRWGGAKAVGFGRLTVAGFAGEPGTGIGPTRGRVKLSHLVKCEGKRWYSRITIKYGPDLDRAYVRDAIWFDCRR
;
A
#
# COMPACT_ATOMS: atom_id res chain seq x y z
N MET A 1 -42.91 9.94 50.15
CA MET A 1 -41.95 10.92 49.60
C MET A 1 -41.05 10.18 48.62
N ALA A 2 -40.93 10.73 47.42
CA ALA A 2 -40.26 10.14 46.27
C ALA A 2 -38.72 10.17 46.40
N GLY A 3 -38.06 9.26 45.69
CA GLY A 3 -36.61 9.29 45.46
C GLY A 3 -36.18 8.13 44.57
N GLY A 4 -36.65 8.11 43.32
CA GLY A 4 -36.28 7.12 42.31
C GLY A 4 -34.82 7.25 41.89
N LEU A 5 -34.11 6.12 41.87
CA LEU A 5 -32.79 6.00 41.25
C LEU A 5 -32.92 6.20 39.74
N ALA A 6 -32.21 7.18 39.20
CA ALA A 6 -32.02 7.35 37.77
C ALA A 6 -31.08 6.25 37.25
N PRO A 7 -31.36 5.62 36.10
CA PRO A 7 -30.38 4.83 35.38
C PRO A 7 -29.44 5.75 34.58
N ASP A 8 -28.13 5.53 34.72
CA ASP A 8 -27.09 6.18 33.93
C ASP A 8 -27.29 5.91 32.41
N PRO A 9 -27.24 6.95 31.56
CA PRO A 9 -27.28 6.77 30.13
C PRO A 9 -25.91 6.27 29.62
N GLY A 10 -25.91 5.00 29.23
CA GLY A 10 -25.18 4.46 28.08
C GLY A 10 -23.79 5.02 27.79
N SER A 11 -22.77 4.32 28.26
CA SER A 11 -21.46 4.23 27.57
C SER A 11 -21.66 3.61 26.19
N ALA A 12 -22.11 4.42 25.22
CA ALA A 12 -21.94 4.13 23.82
C ALA A 12 -20.47 4.40 23.47
N SER A 13 -19.62 3.40 23.71
CA SER A 13 -18.34 3.31 23.03
C SER A 13 -18.66 3.22 21.54
N ALA A 14 -18.57 4.37 20.86
CA ALA A 14 -18.55 4.44 19.41
C ALA A 14 -17.25 3.77 18.95
N ASP A 15 -17.31 2.45 18.85
CA ASP A 15 -16.42 1.64 18.04
C ASP A 15 -16.50 2.25 16.63
N THR A 16 -15.54 3.11 16.33
CA THR A 16 -15.39 3.71 15.01
C THR A 16 -14.90 2.59 14.11
N ALA A 17 -15.82 1.69 13.75
CA ALA A 17 -15.61 0.63 12.80
C ALA A 17 -15.20 1.30 11.50
N SER A 18 -13.90 1.22 11.19
CA SER A 18 -13.36 1.71 9.94
C SER A 18 -14.22 1.15 8.80
N PRO A 19 -14.68 1.98 7.85
CA PRO A 19 -15.55 1.54 6.77
C PRO A 19 -14.91 0.34 6.05
N PRO A 20 -15.71 -0.63 5.58
CA PRO A 20 -15.20 -1.87 5.02
C PRO A 20 -14.21 -1.55 3.91
N LYS A 21 -12.95 -2.01 4.09
CA LYS A 21 -11.87 -1.78 3.15
C LYS A 21 -12.30 -2.32 1.77
N ARG A 22 -12.43 -1.42 0.79
CA ARG A 22 -12.84 -1.82 -0.57
C ARG A 22 -11.80 -2.78 -1.14
N LYS A 23 -12.27 -3.86 -1.78
CA LYS A 23 -11.43 -4.83 -2.51
C LYS A 23 -10.83 -4.17 -3.75
N VAL A 24 -9.70 -3.48 -3.55
CA VAL A 24 -8.83 -2.96 -4.61
C VAL A 24 -7.53 -3.75 -4.54
N CYS A 25 -7.07 -4.26 -5.67
CA CYS A 25 -5.83 -5.01 -5.80
C CYS A 25 -4.64 -4.05 -5.94
N ALA A 26 -3.51 -4.40 -5.34
CA ALA A 26 -2.20 -4.02 -5.84
C ALA A 26 -1.65 -5.13 -6.74
N GLY A 27 -1.03 -4.77 -7.86
CA GLY A 27 -0.18 -5.70 -8.58
C GLY A 27 1.16 -5.86 -7.88
N GLN A 28 1.63 -7.09 -7.82
CA GLN A 28 3.04 -7.42 -7.59
C GLN A 28 3.82 -6.97 -8.85
N PHE A 29 4.84 -6.10 -8.70
CA PHE A 29 5.56 -5.49 -9.84
C PHE A 29 6.76 -6.35 -10.30
N ASP A 30 6.77 -7.63 -9.92
CA ASP A 30 7.74 -8.68 -10.14
C ASP A 30 7.07 -9.89 -10.80
N PHE A 31 6.96 -9.86 -12.14
CA PHE A 31 6.70 -10.96 -13.10
C PHE A 31 5.54 -11.96 -12.88
N ALA A 32 4.93 -12.07 -11.71
CA ALA A 32 3.83 -12.95 -11.38
C ALA A 32 2.70 -12.13 -10.75
N THR A 33 1.83 -11.61 -11.62
CA THR A 33 0.72 -10.74 -11.23
C THR A 33 -0.36 -11.54 -10.50
N ARG A 34 -0.39 -11.48 -9.17
CA ARG A 34 -1.55 -11.91 -8.37
C ARG A 34 -2.23 -10.69 -7.76
N CYS A 35 -3.56 -10.62 -7.84
CA CYS A 35 -4.32 -9.58 -7.13
C CYS A 35 -4.11 -9.78 -5.64
N GLU A 36 -3.44 -8.82 -4.99
CA GLU A 36 -3.28 -8.84 -3.54
C GLU A 36 -3.92 -7.59 -2.93
N VAL A 37 -4.76 -7.80 -1.92
CA VAL A 37 -5.43 -6.73 -1.19
C VAL A 37 -4.61 -6.44 0.05
N GLU A 38 -4.14 -5.20 0.17
CA GLU A 38 -3.36 -4.70 1.30
C GLU A 38 -2.09 -5.53 1.55
N PRO A 39 -1.25 -5.74 0.52
CA PRO A 39 -0.11 -6.64 0.61
C PRO A 39 0.94 -6.11 1.59
N ARG A 40 1.52 -6.99 2.39
CA ARG A 40 2.62 -6.60 3.31
C ARG A 40 3.98 -6.47 2.62
N THR A 41 4.05 -6.90 1.36
CA THR A 41 5.24 -6.83 0.52
C THR A 41 4.85 -6.42 -0.89
N LEU A 42 5.64 -5.56 -1.52
CA LEU A 42 5.51 -5.20 -2.92
C LEU A 42 6.85 -5.43 -3.62
N GLY A 43 6.85 -6.21 -4.69
CA GLY A 43 7.94 -6.18 -5.66
C GLY A 43 8.10 -4.80 -6.29
N ILE A 44 9.33 -4.44 -6.66
CA ILE A 44 9.69 -3.18 -7.32
C ILE A 44 10.62 -3.54 -8.48
N GLY A 45 10.03 -3.93 -9.60
CA GLY A 45 10.78 -4.49 -10.71
C GLY A 45 11.47 -5.80 -10.33
N ALA A 46 12.49 -6.18 -11.11
CA ALA A 46 13.15 -7.48 -10.96
C ALA A 46 14.02 -7.63 -9.70
N LYS A 47 14.39 -6.52 -9.05
CA LYS A 47 15.49 -6.49 -8.07
C LYS A 47 15.19 -5.73 -6.78
N GLY A 48 14.03 -5.09 -6.71
CA GLY A 48 13.62 -4.30 -5.56
C GLY A 48 12.43 -4.92 -4.85
N ARG A 49 12.33 -4.68 -3.55
CA ARG A 49 11.11 -4.97 -2.78
C ARG A 49 10.90 -3.93 -1.68
N LEU A 50 9.64 -3.61 -1.41
CA LEU A 50 9.20 -2.93 -0.20
C LEU A 50 8.53 -3.95 0.70
N ALA A 51 9.09 -4.21 1.87
CA ALA A 51 8.59 -5.22 2.80
C ALA A 51 8.10 -4.58 4.12
N LYS A 52 7.36 -5.38 4.91
CA LYS A 52 6.80 -4.96 6.21
C LYS A 52 5.95 -3.71 6.08
N ILE A 53 5.10 -3.67 5.04
CA ILE A 53 4.28 -2.50 4.75
C ILE A 53 3.16 -2.40 5.78
N ASP A 54 3.10 -1.25 6.44
CA ASP A 54 2.02 -0.81 7.30
C ASP A 54 1.15 0.20 6.56
N TRP A 55 -0.04 -0.23 6.16
CA TRP A 55 -0.99 0.58 5.38
C TRP A 55 -1.80 1.49 6.29
N ARG A 56 -1.69 2.80 6.06
CA ARG A 56 -2.51 3.81 6.73
C ARG A 56 -3.80 4.10 5.98
N ARG A 57 -3.81 3.86 4.67
CA ARG A 57 -5.00 4.02 3.81
C ARG A 57 -5.00 2.93 2.74
N TRP A 58 -6.17 2.33 2.51
CA TRP A 58 -6.39 1.32 1.47
C TRP A 58 -7.79 1.43 0.85
N GLY A 59 -7.98 0.93 -0.37
CA GLY A 59 -9.29 0.77 -1.01
C GLY A 59 -9.92 2.04 -1.58
N GLY A 60 -9.40 3.23 -1.26
CA GLY A 60 -9.81 4.50 -1.82
C GLY A 60 -9.11 4.84 -3.14
N ALA A 61 -9.26 6.09 -3.61
CA ALA A 61 -8.57 6.60 -4.80
C ALA A 61 -7.04 6.52 -4.70
N LYS A 62 -6.52 6.47 -3.48
CA LYS A 62 -5.10 6.31 -3.17
C LYS A 62 -4.97 5.35 -1.97
N ALA A 63 -3.99 4.45 -2.02
CA ALA A 63 -3.50 3.73 -0.85
C ALA A 63 -2.16 4.30 -0.42
N VAL A 64 -1.89 4.34 0.88
CA VAL A 64 -0.64 4.87 1.44
C VAL A 64 -0.16 3.95 2.54
N GLY A 65 1.11 3.57 2.48
CA GLY A 65 1.75 2.73 3.49
C GLY A 65 3.21 3.08 3.69
N PHE A 66 3.79 2.52 4.73
CA PHE A 66 5.20 2.69 5.07
C PHE A 66 5.85 1.32 5.26
N GLY A 67 7.06 1.14 4.76
CA GLY A 67 7.78 -0.12 4.87
C GLY A 67 9.28 0.05 4.77
N ARG A 68 9.98 -1.07 4.61
CA ARG A 68 11.44 -1.10 4.40
C ARG A 68 11.74 -1.45 2.96
N LEU A 69 12.37 -0.52 2.27
CA LEU A 69 12.80 -0.66 0.89
C LEU A 69 14.16 -1.34 0.84
N THR A 70 14.34 -2.26 -0.09
CA THR A 70 15.65 -2.82 -0.43
C THR A 70 15.70 -3.02 -1.94
N VAL A 71 16.81 -2.64 -2.56
CA VAL A 71 17.07 -2.84 -4.00
C VAL A 71 18.44 -3.48 -4.15
N ALA A 72 18.49 -4.66 -4.76
CA ALA A 72 19.76 -5.32 -5.04
C ALA A 72 20.53 -4.56 -6.14
N GLY A 73 21.84 -4.41 -5.95
CA GLY A 73 22.74 -3.86 -6.97
C GLY A 73 22.93 -4.81 -8.16
N PHE A 74 23.52 -4.31 -9.24
CA PHE A 74 23.87 -5.13 -10.40
C PHE A 74 25.26 -5.76 -10.24
N ALA A 75 25.40 -7.03 -10.63
CA ALA A 75 26.72 -7.64 -10.81
C ALA A 75 27.43 -6.87 -11.94
N GLY A 76 28.55 -6.23 -11.62
CA GLY A 76 29.26 -5.31 -12.53
C GLY A 76 29.15 -3.82 -12.18
N GLU A 77 28.19 -3.43 -11.32
CA GLU A 77 28.02 -2.04 -10.87
C GLU A 77 27.89 -1.97 -9.34
N PRO A 78 29.00 -2.17 -8.60
CA PRO A 78 28.99 -2.08 -7.14
C PRO A 78 28.55 -0.68 -6.68
N GLY A 79 27.71 -0.64 -5.63
CA GLY A 79 27.20 0.62 -5.07
C GLY A 79 25.83 1.09 -5.62
N THR A 80 25.29 0.42 -6.65
CA THR A 80 23.95 0.72 -7.19
C THR A 80 22.80 0.17 -6.33
N GLY A 81 23.12 -0.71 -5.37
CA GLY A 81 22.14 -1.27 -4.44
C GLY A 81 21.68 -0.25 -3.39
N ILE A 82 20.40 -0.33 -3.03
CA ILE A 82 19.85 0.43 -1.90
C ILE A 82 19.69 -0.55 -0.74
N GLY A 83 20.52 -0.38 0.29
CA GLY A 83 20.40 -1.11 1.55
C GLY A 83 19.05 -0.84 2.24
N PRO A 84 18.69 -1.60 3.28
CA PRO A 84 17.40 -1.49 3.95
C PRO A 84 17.13 -0.06 4.46
N THR A 85 16.24 0.67 3.80
CA THR A 85 15.89 2.05 4.15
C THR A 85 14.39 2.23 4.33
N ARG A 86 13.97 3.31 4.99
CA ARG A 86 12.55 3.64 5.13
C ARG A 86 11.98 3.99 3.76
N GLY A 87 10.81 3.46 3.45
CA GLY A 87 10.04 3.78 2.26
C GLY A 87 8.61 4.15 2.60
N ARG A 88 8.09 5.20 1.96
CA ARG A 88 6.66 5.52 1.93
C ARG A 88 6.12 5.17 0.55
N VAL A 89 5.21 4.21 0.50
CA VAL A 89 4.50 3.84 -0.72
C VAL A 89 3.19 4.58 -0.83
N LYS A 90 2.87 5.02 -2.04
CA LYS A 90 1.59 5.51 -2.47
C LYS A 90 1.18 4.73 -3.71
N LEU A 91 0.05 4.05 -3.62
CA LEU A 91 -0.63 3.49 -4.78
C LEU A 91 -1.76 4.44 -5.19
N SER A 92 -1.95 4.63 -6.49
CA SER A 92 -2.94 5.55 -7.03
C SER A 92 -3.35 5.14 -8.44
N HIS A 93 -4.26 5.92 -9.02
CA HIS A 93 -4.82 5.69 -10.34
C HIS A 93 -5.55 4.35 -10.42
N LEU A 94 -6.84 4.37 -10.09
CA LEU A 94 -7.66 3.17 -10.10
C LEU A 94 -8.07 2.82 -11.53
N VAL A 95 -7.80 1.59 -11.93
CA VAL A 95 -8.29 1.02 -13.18
C VAL A 95 -9.19 -0.18 -12.90
N LYS A 96 -10.13 -0.46 -13.80
CA LYS A 96 -11.00 -1.65 -13.72
C LYS A 96 -10.52 -2.67 -14.75
N CYS A 97 -10.37 -3.92 -14.32
CA CYS A 97 -9.82 -5.01 -15.13
C CYS A 97 -10.41 -6.33 -14.65
N GLU A 98 -10.98 -7.14 -15.54
CA GLU A 98 -11.66 -8.42 -15.20
C GLU A 98 -12.67 -8.28 -14.03
N GLY A 99 -13.44 -7.19 -14.03
CA GLY A 99 -14.40 -6.90 -12.94
C GLY A 99 -13.78 -6.47 -11.60
N LYS A 100 -12.45 -6.49 -11.45
CA LYS A 100 -11.71 -6.06 -10.26
C LYS A 100 -11.17 -4.63 -10.42
N ARG A 101 -10.93 -3.97 -9.30
CA ARG A 101 -10.28 -2.64 -9.25
C ARG A 101 -8.81 -2.82 -8.89
N TRP A 102 -7.93 -2.11 -9.57
CA TRP A 102 -6.49 -2.19 -9.39
C TRP A 102 -5.89 -0.81 -9.25
N TYR A 103 -4.87 -0.68 -8.42
CA TYR A 103 -3.98 0.48 -8.49
C TYR A 103 -2.99 0.30 -9.64
N SER A 104 -2.96 1.23 -10.58
CA SER A 104 -2.08 1.19 -11.75
C SER A 104 -0.83 2.07 -11.60
N ARG A 105 -0.72 2.90 -10.57
CA ARG A 105 0.46 3.73 -10.33
C ARG A 105 1.03 3.53 -8.95
N ILE A 106 2.34 3.27 -8.87
CA ILE A 106 3.12 3.22 -7.65
C ILE A 106 4.07 4.40 -7.56
N THR A 107 4.18 4.96 -6.36
CA THR A 107 5.19 5.96 -6.01
C THR A 107 5.77 5.57 -4.67
N ILE A 108 7.09 5.41 -4.60
CA ILE A 108 7.82 5.09 -3.38
C ILE A 108 8.78 6.23 -3.13
N LYS A 109 8.55 6.96 -2.04
CA LYS A 109 9.55 7.89 -1.52
C LYS A 109 10.44 7.14 -0.53
N TYR A 110 11.75 7.35 -0.56
CA TYR A 110 12.70 6.61 0.27
C TYR A 110 13.94 7.43 0.61
N GLY A 111 14.74 6.93 1.55
CA GLY A 111 15.87 7.68 2.13
C GLY A 111 15.56 8.19 3.54
N PRO A 112 16.55 8.79 4.23
CA PRO A 112 16.37 9.31 5.59
C PRO A 112 15.22 10.33 5.65
N ASP A 113 15.13 11.21 4.64
CA ASP A 113 14.15 12.30 4.58
C ASP A 113 12.99 12.03 3.60
N LEU A 114 12.91 10.84 3.00
CA LEU A 114 11.92 10.49 1.96
C LEU A 114 11.94 11.47 0.77
N ASP A 115 13.13 11.95 0.42
CA ASP A 115 13.40 12.92 -0.65
C ASP A 115 13.56 12.24 -2.02
N ARG A 116 14.11 11.02 -2.05
CA ARG A 116 14.25 10.23 -3.27
C ARG A 116 12.92 9.60 -3.64
N ALA A 117 12.63 9.54 -4.94
CA ALA A 117 11.40 8.99 -5.45
C ALA A 117 11.65 7.92 -6.52
N TYR A 118 10.98 6.78 -6.36
CA TYR A 118 10.76 5.81 -7.40
C TYR A 118 9.30 5.91 -7.83
N VAL A 119 9.04 6.16 -9.11
CA VAL A 119 7.69 6.25 -9.67
C VAL A 119 7.59 5.28 -10.82
N ARG A 120 6.53 4.48 -10.83
CA ARG A 120 6.24 3.59 -11.95
C ARG A 120 4.75 3.52 -12.17
N ASP A 121 4.36 3.61 -13.43
CA ASP A 121 3.03 3.22 -13.86
C ASP A 121 3.08 1.74 -14.24
N ALA A 122 2.30 0.92 -13.54
CA ALA A 122 1.96 -0.43 -13.96
C ALA A 122 0.86 -0.36 -15.02
N ILE A 123 1.23 0.17 -16.19
CA ILE A 123 0.43 0.04 -17.42
C ILE A 123 0.63 -1.36 -18.05
N TRP A 124 1.45 -2.20 -17.43
CA TRP A 124 1.78 -3.57 -17.86
C TRP A 124 0.71 -4.60 -17.51
N PHE A 125 -0.36 -4.20 -16.80
CA PHE A 125 -1.53 -5.08 -16.76
C PHE A 125 -2.07 -5.18 -18.18
N ASP A 126 -2.27 -6.40 -18.65
CA ASP A 126 -2.97 -6.75 -19.90
C ASP A 126 -4.47 -6.40 -19.81
N CYS A 127 -4.81 -5.28 -19.17
CA CYS A 127 -6.11 -4.63 -19.24
C CYS A 127 -6.30 -3.93 -20.60
N ARG A 128 -5.38 -4.15 -21.55
CA ARG A 128 -5.52 -3.75 -22.96
C ARG A 128 -6.14 -4.91 -23.74
N ARG A 129 -7.46 -5.01 -23.61
CA ARG A 129 -8.39 -5.74 -24.50
C ARG A 129 -8.24 -7.25 -24.58
#